data_AF-W4HNQ7-F1
#
_entry.id   AF-W4HNQ7-F1
#
_cell.length_a   1.000
_cell.length_b   1.000
_cell.length_c   1.000
_cell.angle_alpha   90.00
_cell.angle_beta   90.00
_cell.angle_gamma   90.00
#
_symmetry.space_group_name_H-M   'P 1'
#
loop_
_entity.id
_entity.type
_entity.pdbx_description
1 polymer ?
#
loop_
_entity_poly.entity_id
_entity_poly.type
_entity_poly.pdbx_seq_one_letter_code
_entity_poly.pdbx_strand_id
1 'polypeptide(L)'
;MTPTQKSLVVGSFARAYAAKRNVGRRFYLELFARAPELRPLFPQDLATQQELLNQTLATVVKEVHRLEVLSPALTALARRHAGYGAEPAHFALVGEALIGALAEETPGGLSYEEEAAWGAAYGAISGLMIPALEEELARAEGGAYLACGAESE
;
A
#
# COMPACT_ATOMS: atom_id res chain seq x y z
N MET A 1 9.18 -4.55 -13.53
CA MET A 1 10.41 -4.22 -12.77
C MET A 1 11.61 -4.95 -13.34
N THR A 2 12.75 -4.26 -13.48
CA THR A 2 14.02 -4.87 -13.92
C THR A 2 14.74 -5.60 -12.77
N PRO A 3 15.68 -6.52 -13.03
CA PRO A 3 16.51 -7.14 -11.99
C PRO A 3 17.27 -6.11 -11.13
N THR A 4 17.73 -5.03 -11.75
CA THR A 4 18.40 -3.91 -11.05
C THR A 4 17.45 -3.22 -10.08
N GLN A 5 16.23 -2.87 -10.51
CA GLN A 5 15.23 -2.24 -9.64
C GLN A 5 14.89 -3.14 -8.44
N LYS A 6 14.72 -4.45 -8.67
CA LYS A 6 14.48 -5.42 -7.59
C LYS A 6 15.61 -5.40 -6.57
N SER A 7 16.87 -5.39 -7.03
CA SER A 7 18.05 -5.37 -6.16
C SER A 7 18.16 -4.07 -5.36
N LEU A 8 17.81 -2.92 -5.97
CA LEU A 8 17.80 -1.61 -5.29
C LEU A 8 16.76 -1.55 -4.18
N VAL A 9 15.55 -2.09 -4.40
CA VAL A 9 14.50 -2.19 -3.38
C VAL A 9 14.98 -3.04 -2.20
N VAL A 10 15.54 -4.23 -2.46
CA VAL A 10 16.05 -5.10 -1.39
C VAL A 10 17.17 -4.43 -0.61
N GLY A 11 18.14 -3.83 -1.30
CA GLY A 11 19.29 -3.18 -0.67
C GLY A 11 18.91 -1.97 0.19
N SER A 12 18.09 -1.07 -0.34
CA SER A 12 17.62 0.11 0.39
C SER A 12 16.73 -0.24 1.58
N PHE A 13 15.81 -1.21 1.42
CA PHE A 13 14.99 -1.67 2.55
C PHE A 13 15.83 -2.26 3.68
N ALA A 14 16.86 -3.05 3.33
CA ALA A 14 17.77 -3.62 4.33
C ALA A 14 18.51 -2.53 5.13
N ARG A 15 18.87 -1.39 4.50
CA ARG A 15 19.46 -0.23 5.20
C ARG A 15 18.48 0.38 6.21
N ALA A 16 17.24 0.65 5.80
CA ALA A 16 16.21 1.16 6.70
C ALA A 16 15.92 0.20 7.86
N TYR A 17 15.78 -1.09 7.56
CA TYR A 17 15.48 -2.14 8.53
C TYR A 17 16.61 -2.36 9.55
N ALA A 18 17.87 -2.39 9.09
CA ALA A 18 19.04 -2.54 9.96
C ALA A 18 19.16 -1.40 10.99
N ALA A 19 18.70 -0.20 10.64
CA ALA A 19 18.65 0.95 11.53
C ALA A 19 17.47 0.89 12.54
N LYS A 20 16.70 -0.22 12.57
CA LYS A 20 15.52 -0.44 13.42
C LYS A 20 14.48 0.68 13.32
N ARG A 21 14.37 1.24 12.12
CA ARG A 21 13.47 2.36 11.83
C ARG A 21 12.05 1.88 11.64
N ASN A 22 11.10 2.72 12.04
CA ASN A 22 9.68 2.41 11.93
C ASN A 22 9.07 3.16 10.75
N VAL A 23 9.24 2.57 9.56
CA VAL A 23 8.67 3.09 8.30
C VAL A 23 7.16 3.26 8.43
N GLY A 24 6.46 2.33 9.06
CA GLY A 24 5.02 2.42 9.34
C GLY A 24 4.61 3.68 10.09
N ARG A 25 5.32 4.05 11.15
CA ARG A 25 5.04 5.28 11.90
C ARG A 25 5.23 6.51 11.02
N ARG A 26 6.34 6.58 10.28
CA ARG A 26 6.62 7.72 9.40
C ARG A 26 5.60 7.82 8.25
N PHE A 27 5.23 6.70 7.67
CA PHE A 27 4.20 6.59 6.63
C PHE A 27 2.88 7.24 7.06
N TYR A 28 2.34 6.89 8.24
CA TYR A 28 1.06 7.46 8.68
C TYR A 28 1.16 8.96 8.99
N LEU A 29 2.30 9.44 9.47
CA LEU A 29 2.52 10.87 9.65
C LEU A 29 2.48 11.60 8.30
N GLU A 30 3.14 11.06 7.29
CA GLU A 30 3.14 11.66 5.94
C GLU A 30 1.78 11.56 5.26
N LEU A 31 1.11 10.41 5.37
CA LEU A 31 -0.19 10.18 4.75
C LEU A 31 -1.21 11.21 5.24
N PHE A 32 -1.32 11.41 6.56
CA PHE A 32 -2.31 12.34 7.11
C PHE A 32 -1.89 13.81 7.03
N ALA A 33 -0.60 14.10 6.85
CA ALA A 33 -0.15 15.45 6.51
C ALA A 33 -0.54 15.84 5.08
N ARG A 34 -0.51 14.87 4.15
CA ARG A 34 -0.88 15.07 2.74
C ARG A 34 -2.39 15.00 2.50
N ALA A 35 -3.04 14.05 3.16
CA ALA A 35 -4.43 13.68 2.93
C ALA A 35 -5.17 13.53 4.28
N PRO A 36 -5.40 14.63 5.00
CA PRO A 36 -6.04 14.61 6.32
C PRO A 36 -7.45 13.99 6.29
N GLU A 37 -8.14 14.05 5.16
CA GLU A 37 -9.44 13.44 4.90
C GLU A 37 -9.44 11.91 5.00
N LEU A 38 -8.27 11.27 4.89
CA LEU A 38 -8.17 9.81 5.05
C LEU A 38 -8.13 9.38 6.52
N ARG A 39 -7.81 10.29 7.46
CA ARG A 39 -7.66 9.98 8.88
C ARG A 39 -8.87 9.26 9.49
N PRO A 40 -10.14 9.61 9.19
CA PRO A 40 -11.31 8.92 9.71
C PRO A 40 -11.45 7.46 9.28
N LEU A 41 -10.78 7.04 8.20
CA LEU A 41 -10.78 5.64 7.72
C LEU A 41 -9.91 4.72 8.59
N PHE A 42 -9.12 5.28 9.51
CA PHE A 42 -8.19 4.54 10.35
C PHE A 42 -8.58 4.60 11.83
N PRO A 43 -8.23 3.57 12.63
CA PRO A 43 -8.46 3.60 14.07
C PRO A 43 -7.72 4.76 14.76
N GLN A 44 -8.14 5.09 16.00
CA GLN A 44 -7.46 6.13 16.80
C GLN A 44 -6.02 5.72 17.12
N ASP A 45 -5.82 4.48 17.59
CA ASP A 45 -4.50 3.90 17.80
C ASP A 45 -3.99 3.22 16.52
N LEU A 46 -2.80 3.61 16.08
CA LEU A 46 -2.15 3.14 14.86
C LEU A 46 -1.05 2.13 15.14
N ALA A 47 -0.73 1.80 16.40
CA ALA A 47 0.40 0.92 16.72
C ALA A 47 0.33 -0.43 15.98
N THR A 48 -0.85 -1.07 15.99
CA THR A 48 -1.09 -2.32 15.25
C THR A 48 -0.96 -2.13 13.74
N GLN A 49 -1.47 -1.01 13.20
CA GLN A 49 -1.42 -0.74 11.75
C GLN A 49 -0.01 -0.43 11.25
N GLN A 50 0.82 0.23 12.07
CA GLN A 50 2.22 0.48 11.79
C GLN A 50 3.00 -0.83 11.69
N GLU A 51 2.76 -1.75 12.63
CA GLU A 51 3.41 -3.07 12.63
C GLU A 51 2.96 -3.93 11.45
N LEU A 52 1.65 -3.97 11.16
CA LEU A 52 1.13 -4.66 9.98
C LEU A 52 1.72 -4.12 8.68
N LEU A 53 1.91 -2.80 8.56
CA LEU A 53 2.54 -2.22 7.38
C LEU A 53 4.00 -2.65 7.27
N ASN A 54 4.77 -2.59 8.35
CA ASN A 54 6.18 -3.02 8.34
C ASN A 54 6.33 -4.49 7.95
N GLN A 55 5.47 -5.37 8.48
CA GLN A 55 5.43 -6.78 8.10
C GLN A 55 5.07 -6.96 6.63
N THR A 56 4.06 -6.24 6.15
CA THR A 56 3.64 -6.29 4.74
C THR A 56 4.77 -5.85 3.81
N LEU A 57 5.47 -4.76 4.13
CA LEU A 57 6.63 -4.29 3.37
C LEU A 57 7.75 -5.33 3.35
N ALA A 58 8.06 -5.94 4.50
CA ALA A 58 9.06 -7.00 4.57
C ALA A 58 8.70 -8.22 3.70
N THR A 59 7.43 -8.63 3.68
CA THR A 59 6.94 -9.69 2.79
C THR A 59 7.06 -9.31 1.32
N VAL A 60 6.65 -8.09 0.96
CA VAL A 60 6.75 -7.58 -0.41
C VAL A 60 8.19 -7.55 -0.89
N VAL A 61 9.12 -7.03 -0.07
CA VAL A 61 10.54 -6.96 -0.41
C VAL A 61 11.13 -8.36 -0.56
N LYS A 62 10.77 -9.29 0.33
CA LYS A 62 11.20 -10.70 0.24
C LYS A 62 10.75 -11.35 -1.06
N GLU A 63 9.54 -11.06 -1.52
CA GLU A 63 8.96 -11.64 -2.73
C GLU A 63 9.06 -10.73 -3.96
N VAL A 64 9.86 -9.64 -3.92
CA VAL A 64 9.95 -8.67 -5.03
C VAL A 64 10.43 -9.30 -6.34
N HIS A 65 11.14 -10.44 -6.24
CA HIS A 65 11.56 -11.21 -7.40
C HIS A 65 10.42 -11.99 -8.07
N ARG A 66 9.35 -12.28 -7.31
CA ARG A 66 8.22 -13.13 -7.69
C ARG A 66 6.88 -12.51 -7.27
N LEU A 67 6.66 -11.22 -7.56
CA LEU A 67 5.45 -10.50 -7.12
C LEU A 67 4.14 -11.19 -7.55
N GLU A 68 4.15 -11.95 -8.64
CA GLU A 68 3.04 -12.75 -9.12
C GLU A 68 2.51 -13.75 -8.08
N VAL A 69 3.38 -14.28 -7.19
CA VAL A 69 2.96 -15.22 -6.13
C VAL A 69 2.12 -14.52 -5.06
N LEU A 70 2.26 -13.20 -4.95
CA LEU A 70 1.46 -12.38 -4.03
C LEU A 70 0.09 -12.03 -4.61
N SER A 71 -0.15 -12.25 -5.90
CA SER A 71 -1.38 -11.81 -6.58
C SER A 71 -2.67 -12.24 -5.84
N PRO A 72 -2.87 -13.51 -5.43
CA PRO A 72 -4.07 -13.89 -4.69
C PRO A 72 -4.23 -13.15 -3.35
N ALA A 73 -3.12 -12.94 -2.64
CA ALA A 73 -3.11 -12.23 -1.36
C ALA A 73 -3.37 -10.72 -1.54
N LEU A 74 -2.80 -10.11 -2.58
CA LEU A 74 -3.01 -8.69 -2.92
C LEU A 74 -4.45 -8.44 -3.38
N THR A 75 -5.04 -9.35 -4.17
CA THR A 75 -6.46 -9.30 -4.54
C THR A 75 -7.36 -9.37 -3.31
N ALA A 76 -7.11 -10.30 -2.39
CA ALA A 76 -7.86 -10.39 -1.14
C ALA A 76 -7.67 -9.16 -0.24
N LEU A 77 -6.47 -8.56 -0.24
CA LEU A 77 -6.18 -7.31 0.45
C LEU A 77 -6.97 -6.14 -0.16
N ALA A 78 -7.03 -6.05 -1.50
CA ALA A 78 -7.75 -5.01 -2.22
C ALA A 78 -9.25 -5.03 -1.90
N ARG A 79 -9.88 -6.21 -1.88
CA ARG A 79 -11.29 -6.36 -1.50
C ARG A 79 -11.58 -5.88 -0.08
N ARG A 80 -10.67 -6.16 0.87
CA ARG A 80 -10.77 -5.62 2.23
C ARG A 80 -10.65 -4.10 2.25
N HIS A 81 -9.74 -3.54 1.45
CA HIS A 81 -9.56 -2.08 1.35
C HIS A 81 -10.80 -1.39 0.77
N ALA A 82 -11.48 -2.00 -0.20
CA ALA A 82 -12.79 -1.50 -0.66
C ALA A 82 -13.79 -1.43 0.50
N GLY A 83 -13.87 -2.48 1.32
CA GLY A 83 -14.71 -2.50 2.53
C GLY A 83 -14.30 -1.50 3.62
N TYR A 84 -13.07 -0.98 3.58
CA TYR A 84 -12.60 0.09 4.47
C TYR A 84 -12.86 1.49 3.92
N GLY A 85 -13.46 1.62 2.73
CA GLY A 85 -13.70 2.90 2.06
C GLY A 85 -12.50 3.42 1.27
N ALA A 86 -11.57 2.55 0.86
CA ALA A 86 -10.49 2.95 -0.03
C ALA A 86 -10.99 3.09 -1.48
N GLU A 87 -10.50 4.11 -2.16
CA GLU A 87 -10.79 4.41 -3.56
C GLU A 87 -9.51 4.31 -4.41
N PRO A 88 -9.63 4.11 -5.74
CA PRO A 88 -8.46 4.09 -6.63
C PRO A 88 -7.58 5.35 -6.51
N ALA A 89 -8.20 6.52 -6.30
CA ALA A 89 -7.50 7.78 -6.13
C ALA A 89 -6.57 7.81 -4.90
N HIS A 90 -6.88 7.06 -3.84
CA HIS A 90 -6.08 7.02 -2.62
C HIS A 90 -4.70 6.36 -2.84
N PHE A 91 -4.56 5.49 -3.85
CA PHE A 91 -3.29 4.78 -4.09
C PHE A 91 -2.16 5.73 -4.49
N ALA A 92 -2.45 6.81 -5.23
CA ALA A 92 -1.41 7.81 -5.55
C ALA A 92 -0.84 8.44 -4.27
N LEU A 93 -1.72 8.87 -3.36
CA LEU A 93 -1.36 9.50 -2.08
C LEU A 93 -0.60 8.53 -1.16
N VAL A 94 -1.04 7.27 -1.11
CA VAL A 94 -0.36 6.21 -0.35
C VAL A 94 1.04 5.93 -0.92
N GLY A 95 1.18 5.89 -2.24
CA GLY A 95 2.48 5.69 -2.90
C GLY A 95 3.47 6.80 -2.53
N GLU A 96 3.06 8.06 -2.62
CA GLU A 96 3.88 9.20 -2.24
C GLU A 96 4.30 9.18 -0.77
N ALA A 97 3.34 8.94 0.14
CA ALA A 97 3.62 8.87 1.58
C ALA A 97 4.54 7.71 1.95
N LEU A 98 4.41 6.56 1.27
CA LEU A 98 5.26 5.40 1.52
C LEU A 98 6.70 5.65 1.05
N ILE A 99 6.87 6.19 -0.14
CA ILE A 99 8.19 6.45 -0.72
C ILE A 99 8.88 7.57 0.06
N GLY A 100 8.16 8.62 0.45
CA GLY A 100 8.69 9.68 1.32
C GLY A 100 9.12 9.14 2.70
N ALA A 101 8.31 8.27 3.30
CA ALA A 101 8.67 7.63 4.56
C ALA A 101 9.93 6.74 4.44
N LEU A 102 10.06 5.99 3.35
CA LEU A 102 11.27 5.20 3.08
C LEU A 102 12.49 6.10 2.86
N ALA A 103 12.33 7.23 2.16
CA ALA A 103 13.40 8.20 1.96
C ALA A 103 13.91 8.78 3.27
N GLU A 104 13.02 9.14 4.20
CA GLU A 104 13.43 9.71 5.48
C GLU A 104 14.00 8.67 6.45
N GLU A 105 13.41 7.48 6.50
CA GLU A 105 13.82 6.43 7.44
C GLU A 105 15.06 5.66 6.94
N THR A 106 15.44 5.78 5.66
CA THR A 106 16.68 5.18 5.15
C THR A 106 17.89 6.04 5.53
N PRO A 107 18.90 5.52 6.25
CA PRO A 107 20.11 6.29 6.54
C PRO A 107 20.81 6.78 5.26
N GLY A 108 21.02 8.09 5.17
CA GLY A 108 21.58 8.74 3.97
C GLY A 108 20.59 8.95 2.83
N GLY A 109 19.31 8.65 3.05
CA GLY A 109 18.25 8.76 2.05
C GLY A 109 18.24 7.63 1.03
N LEU A 110 17.24 7.70 0.15
CA LEU A 110 17.22 6.95 -1.10
C LEU A 110 17.95 7.74 -2.19
N SER A 111 18.71 7.05 -3.04
CA SER A 111 19.18 7.61 -4.30
C SER A 111 18.01 7.78 -5.27
N TYR A 112 18.23 8.55 -6.34
CA TYR A 112 17.25 8.71 -7.41
C TYR A 112 16.82 7.37 -8.03
N GLU A 113 17.78 6.45 -8.24
CA GLU A 113 17.52 5.12 -8.77
C GLU A 113 16.75 4.24 -7.78
N GLU A 114 17.03 4.36 -6.47
CA GLU A 114 16.30 3.63 -5.43
C GLU A 114 14.87 4.13 -5.31
N GLU A 115 14.65 5.44 -5.33
CA GLU A 115 13.31 6.04 -5.33
C GLU A 115 12.50 5.60 -6.56
N ALA A 116 13.09 5.66 -7.75
CA ALA A 116 12.48 5.14 -8.97
C ALA A 116 12.19 3.63 -8.90
N ALA A 117 13.05 2.85 -8.26
CA ALA A 117 12.83 1.42 -8.06
C ALA A 117 11.66 1.14 -7.09
N TRP A 118 11.52 1.93 -6.03
CA TRP A 118 10.38 1.87 -5.12
C TRP A 118 9.07 2.29 -5.80
N GLY A 119 9.10 3.34 -6.63
CA GLY A 119 7.95 3.73 -7.47
C GLY A 119 7.51 2.60 -8.40
N ALA A 120 8.46 1.92 -9.04
CA ALA A 120 8.18 0.76 -9.88
C ALA A 120 7.62 -0.44 -9.10
N ALA A 121 8.11 -0.68 -7.88
CA ALA A 121 7.58 -1.72 -6.99
C ALA A 121 6.15 -1.42 -6.53
N TYR A 122 5.92 -0.19 -6.07
CA TYR A 122 4.60 0.28 -5.66
C TYR A 122 3.60 0.18 -6.82
N GLY A 123 3.97 0.69 -8.00
CA GLY A 123 3.12 0.63 -9.19
C GLY A 123 2.78 -0.80 -9.63
N ALA A 124 3.71 -1.75 -9.47
CA ALA A 124 3.43 -3.16 -9.74
C ALA A 124 2.40 -3.75 -8.76
N ILE A 125 2.49 -3.38 -7.48
CA ILE A 125 1.57 -3.87 -6.44
C ILE A 125 0.20 -3.22 -6.58
N SER A 126 0.15 -1.89 -6.70
CA SER A 126 -1.10 -1.15 -6.87
C SER A 126 -1.81 -1.54 -8.16
N GLY A 127 -1.07 -1.82 -9.24
CA GLY A 127 -1.64 -2.31 -10.49
C GLY A 127 -2.32 -3.69 -10.39
N LEU A 128 -1.97 -4.50 -9.39
CA LEU A 128 -2.67 -5.75 -9.08
C LEU A 128 -3.87 -5.52 -8.14
N MET A 129 -3.77 -4.55 -7.24
CA MET A 129 -4.80 -4.27 -6.24
C MET A 129 -5.97 -3.45 -6.80
N ILE A 130 -5.69 -2.40 -7.57
CA ILE A 130 -6.71 -1.44 -8.05
C ILE A 130 -7.82 -2.15 -8.83
N PRO A 131 -7.56 -3.04 -9.82
CA PRO A 131 -8.63 -3.71 -10.54
C PRO A 131 -9.54 -4.56 -9.64
N ALA A 132 -8.96 -5.25 -8.65
CA ALA A 132 -9.71 -6.07 -7.69
C ALA A 132 -10.52 -5.21 -6.70
N LEU A 133 -10.05 -4.01 -6.38
CA LEU A 133 -10.77 -3.04 -5.56
C LEU A 133 -11.95 -2.45 -6.35
N GLU A 134 -11.73 -2.05 -7.60
CA GLU A 134 -12.78 -1.52 -8.49
C GLU A 134 -13.88 -2.55 -8.74
N GLU A 135 -13.52 -3.82 -8.97
CA GLU A 135 -14.49 -4.93 -9.09
C GLU A 135 -15.36 -5.05 -7.84
N GLU A 136 -14.75 -4.95 -6.65
CA GLU A 136 -15.45 -5.09 -5.38
C GLU A 136 -16.36 -3.89 -5.09
N LEU A 137 -15.92 -2.66 -5.41
CA LEU A 137 -16.74 -1.46 -5.29
C LEU A 137 -17.96 -1.54 -6.22
N ALA A 138 -17.76 -1.91 -7.49
CA ALA A 138 -18.85 -2.07 -8.46
C ALA A 138 -19.85 -3.16 -8.03
N ARG A 139 -19.36 -4.25 -7.42
CA ARG A 139 -20.20 -5.31 -6.86
C ARG A 139 -21.04 -4.82 -5.69
N ALA A 140 -20.49 -3.99 -4.82
CA ALA A 140 -21.21 -3.41 -3.69
C ALA A 140 -22.31 -2.45 -4.15
N GLU A 141 -22.03 -1.61 -5.16
CA GLU A 141 -22.99 -0.70 -5.77
C GLU A 141 -24.13 -1.45 -6.49
N GLY A 142 -23.79 -2.45 -7.31
CA GLY A 142 -24.77 -3.29 -8.00
C GLY A 142 -25.62 -4.14 -7.05
N GLY A 143 -25.04 -4.59 -5.93
CA GLY A 143 -25.77 -5.29 -4.87
C GLY A 143 -26.74 -4.39 -4.10
N ALA A 144 -26.38 -3.12 -3.87
CA ALA A 144 -27.26 -2.14 -3.25
C ALA A 144 -28.51 -1.86 -4.11
N TYR A 145 -28.37 -1.82 -5.43
CA TYR A 145 -29.50 -1.64 -6.35
C TYR A 145 -30.47 -2.83 -6.34
N LEU A 146 -29.96 -4.08 -6.26
CA LEU A 146 -30.80 -5.28 -6.17
C LEU A 146 -31.49 -5.42 -4.82
N ALA A 147 -30.85 -5.01 -3.72
CA ALA A 147 -31.46 -5.04 -2.38
C ALA A 147 -32.61 -4.02 -2.25
N CYS A 148 -32.46 -2.82 -2.81
CA CYS A 148 -33.52 -1.79 -2.81
C CYS A 148 -34.74 -2.18 -3.68
N GLY A 149 -34.58 -3.09 -4.64
CA GLY A 149 -35.66 -3.56 -5.52
C GLY A 149 -36.46 -4.76 -4.99
N ALA A 150 -36.10 -5.32 -3.84
CA ALA A 150 -36.73 -6.52 -3.28
C ALA A 150 -37.69 -6.26 -2.11
N GLU A 151 -37.86 -5.01 -1.67
CA GLU A 151 -38.73 -4.63 -0.54
C GLU A 151 -40.13 -4.14 -0.96
N SER A 152 -40.57 -4.46 -2.18
CA SER A 152 -41.91 -4.11 -2.66
C SER A 152 -42.68 -5.33 -3.17
N GLU A 153 -43.17 -6.16 -2.24
CA GLU A 153 -44.32 -7.07 -2.43
C GLU A 153 -45.06 -7.32 -1.12
#